data_AF-A0A662N430-F1
#
_entry.id   AF-A0A662N430-F1
#
_cell.length_a   1.000
_cell.length_b   1.000
_cell.length_c   1.000
_cell.angle_alpha   90.00
_cell.angle_beta   90.00
_cell.angle_gamma   90.00
#
_symmetry.space_group_name_H-M   'P 1'
#
loop_
_entity.id
_entity.type
_entity.pdbx_description
1 polymer ?
#
loop_
_entity_poly.entity_id
_entity_poly.type
_entity_poly.pdbx_seq_one_letter_code
_entity_poly.pdbx_strand_id
1 'polypeptide(L)'
;MDENKTLLHYYMFTIPHITVFAGAILGILLILHIDMKKALGVFATFYGILLIIIAALVRNQFSKLPLYRISLLFFTMFTLLGILLLIM
;
A
#
# COMPACT_ATOMS: atom_id res chain seq x y z
N MET A 1 22.88 -17.52 1.01
CA MET A 1 21.59 -17.20 0.34
C MET A 1 21.61 -15.71 0.06
N ASP A 2 21.49 -15.27 -1.20
CA ASP A 2 21.48 -13.82 -1.54
C ASP A 2 20.34 -13.12 -0.81
N GLU A 3 20.65 -12.27 0.17
CA GLU A 3 19.69 -11.52 0.97
C GLU A 3 18.71 -10.70 0.10
N ASN A 4 19.20 -10.18 -1.02
CA ASN A 4 18.39 -9.50 -2.04
C ASN A 4 17.34 -10.39 -2.70
N LYS A 5 17.65 -11.67 -2.96
CA LYS A 5 16.69 -12.61 -3.54
C LYS A 5 15.59 -12.95 -2.53
N THR A 6 15.92 -13.07 -1.25
CA THR A 6 14.92 -13.30 -0.19
C THR A 6 13.97 -12.12 -0.06
N LEU A 7 14.49 -10.89 -0.04
CA LEU A 7 13.66 -9.67 0.06
C LEU A 7 12.82 -9.42 -1.18
N LEU A 8 13.34 -9.75 -2.38
CA LEU A 8 12.57 -9.67 -3.62
C LEU A 8 11.39 -10.66 -3.62
N HIS A 9 11.62 -11.92 -3.22
CA HIS A 9 10.54 -12.90 -3.09
C HIS A 9 9.51 -12.45 -2.05
N TYR A 10 9.97 -11.98 -0.89
CA TYR A 10 9.08 -11.42 0.13
C TYR A 10 8.21 -10.31 -0.46
N TYR A 11 8.79 -9.38 -1.21
CA TYR A 11 8.06 -8.30 -1.87
C TYR A 11 7.02 -8.84 -2.88
N MET A 12 7.42 -9.79 -3.74
CA MET A 12 6.55 -10.39 -4.76
C MET A 12 5.37 -11.18 -4.17
N PHE A 13 5.56 -11.85 -3.04
CA PHE A 13 4.49 -12.60 -2.38
C PHE A 13 3.62 -11.71 -1.49
N THR A 14 4.20 -10.74 -0.79
CA THR A 14 3.46 -9.93 0.19
C THR A 14 2.52 -8.94 -0.48
N ILE A 15 2.92 -8.32 -1.60
CA ILE A 15 2.08 -7.32 -2.29
C ILE A 15 0.72 -7.89 -2.69
N PRO A 16 0.61 -9.01 -3.43
CA PRO A 16 -0.69 -9.59 -3.76
C PRO A 16 -1.57 -9.85 -2.54
N HIS A 17 -0.98 -10.35 -1.44
CA HIS A 17 -1.72 -10.61 -0.21
C HIS A 17 -2.27 -9.34 0.43
N ILE A 18 -1.47 -8.26 0.54
CA ILE A 18 -1.97 -6.99 1.07
C ILE A 18 -2.99 -6.33 0.13
N THR A 19 -2.86 -6.50 -1.20
CA THR A 19 -3.83 -5.98 -2.17
C THR A 19 -5.17 -6.68 -2.02
N VAL A 20 -5.17 -8.01 -1.94
CA VAL A 20 -6.40 -8.80 -1.71
C VAL A 20 -7.04 -8.42 -0.38
N PHE A 21 -6.23 -8.26 0.68
CA PHE A 21 -6.73 -7.89 2.00
C PHE A 21 -7.36 -6.49 2.01
N ALA A 22 -6.69 -5.49 1.43
CA ALA A 22 -7.26 -4.15 1.31
C ALA A 22 -8.54 -4.15 0.46
N GLY A 23 -8.56 -4.93 -0.63
CA GLY A 23 -9.75 -5.10 -1.47
C GLY A 23 -10.92 -5.75 -0.71
N ALA A 24 -10.64 -6.73 0.16
CA ALA A 24 -11.65 -7.34 1.02
C ALA A 24 -12.24 -6.33 2.01
N ILE A 25 -11.40 -5.48 2.62
CA ILE A 25 -11.87 -4.39 3.50
C ILE A 25 -12.76 -3.43 2.73
N LEU A 26 -12.35 -3.00 1.52
CA LEU A 26 -13.18 -2.15 0.67
C LEU A 26 -14.53 -2.82 0.36
N GLY A 27 -14.52 -4.09 -0.03
CA GLY A 27 -15.75 -4.86 -0.30
C GLY A 27 -16.68 -4.91 0.90
N ILE A 28 -16.14 -5.15 2.11
CA ILE A 28 -16.93 -5.14 3.35
C ILE A 28 -17.53 -3.75 3.60
N LEU A 29 -16.76 -2.67 3.45
CA LEU A 29 -17.26 -1.31 3.64
C LEU A 29 -18.42 -0.98 2.67
N LEU A 30 -18.32 -1.43 1.43
CA LEU A 30 -19.37 -1.25 0.42
C LEU A 30 -20.63 -2.08 0.76
N ILE A 31 -20.48 -3.32 1.22
CA ILE A 31 -21.59 -4.17 1.68
C ILE A 31 -22.31 -3.52 2.89
N LEU A 32 -21.56 -2.86 3.77
CA LEU A 32 -22.10 -2.10 4.90
C LEU A 32 -22.73 -0.76 4.50
N HIS A 33 -22.85 -0.46 3.20
CA HIS A 33 -23.40 0.78 2.66
C HIS A 33 -22.71 2.04 3.21
N ILE A 34 -21.41 1.95 3.53
CA ILE A 34 -20.60 3.12 3.86
C ILE A 34 -20.52 4.01 2.62
N ASP A 35 -20.57 5.33 2.83
CA ASP A 35 -20.40 6.31 1.76
C ASP A 35 -19.17 5.99 0.91
N MET A 36 -19.33 6.01 -0.41
CA MET A 36 -18.31 5.54 -1.34
C MET A 36 -17.01 6.34 -1.21
N LYS A 37 -17.07 7.65 -0.92
CA LYS A 37 -15.86 8.46 -0.72
C LYS A 37 -15.12 8.02 0.53
N LYS A 38 -15.85 7.80 1.64
CA LYS A 38 -15.25 7.32 2.89
C LYS A 38 -14.67 5.92 2.74
N ALA A 39 -15.37 5.02 2.05
CA ALA A 39 -14.88 3.66 1.80
C ALA A 39 -13.58 3.66 0.98
N LEU A 40 -13.53 4.47 -0.09
CA LEU A 40 -12.32 4.67 -0.89
C LEU A 40 -11.19 5.35 -0.10
N GLY A 41 -11.53 6.30 0.78
CA GLY A 41 -10.57 6.95 1.67
C GLY A 41 -9.93 5.97 2.66
N VAL A 42 -10.73 5.11 3.31
CA VAL A 42 -10.23 4.04 4.19
C VAL A 42 -9.34 3.09 3.39
N PHE A 43 -9.81 2.63 2.23
CA PHE A 43 -9.05 1.73 1.36
C PHE A 43 -7.70 2.33 0.96
N ALA A 44 -7.69 3.55 0.43
CA ALA A 44 -6.49 4.19 -0.08
C ALA A 44 -5.47 4.46 1.04
N THR A 45 -5.95 4.93 2.19
CA THR A 45 -5.10 5.17 3.37
C THR A 45 -4.51 3.87 3.88
N PHE A 46 -5.35 2.86 4.11
CA PHE A 46 -4.93 1.58 4.66
C PHE A 46 -3.96 0.85 3.74
N TYR A 47 -4.31 0.71 2.46
CA TYR A 47 -3.48 0.05 1.47
C TYR A 47 -2.16 0.80 1.23
N GLY A 48 -2.23 2.14 1.14
CA GLY A 48 -1.05 2.98 0.97
C GLY A 48 -0.06 2.84 2.14
N ILE A 49 -0.54 2.82 3.39
CA ILE A 49 0.31 2.59 4.57
C ILE A 49 0.99 1.22 4.49
N LEU A 50 0.27 0.16 4.13
CA LEU A 50 0.87 -1.18 3.98
C LEU A 50 1.98 -1.19 2.93
N LEU A 51 1.76 -0.54 1.78
CA LEU A 51 2.78 -0.43 0.73
C LEU A 51 4.01 0.35 1.19
N ILE A 52 3.83 1.42 1.97
CA ILE A 52 4.94 2.19 2.56
C ILE A 52 5.72 1.33 3.55
N ILE A 53 5.05 0.53 4.39
CA ILE A 53 5.72 -0.40 5.33
C ILE A 53 6.58 -1.41 4.57
N ILE A 54 6.05 -2.01 3.51
CA ILE A 54 6.81 -2.96 2.68
C ILE A 54 7.99 -2.25 2.00
N ALA A 55 7.78 -1.06 1.45
CA ALA A 55 8.87 -0.26 0.88
C ALA A 55 9.94 0.06 1.94
N ALA A 56 9.55 0.42 3.15
CA ALA A 56 10.48 0.71 4.24
C ALA A 56 11.32 -0.52 4.62
N LEU A 57 10.74 -1.72 4.60
CA LEU A 57 11.45 -2.97 4.89
C LEU A 57 12.59 -3.23 3.90
N VAL A 58 12.35 -2.92 2.62
CA VAL A 58 13.33 -3.16 1.54
C VAL A 58 14.24 -1.94 1.27
N ARG A 59 14.09 -0.87 2.06
CA ARG A 59 14.81 0.42 1.90
C ARG A 59 16.32 0.25 1.82
N ASN A 60 16.91 -0.52 2.73
CA ASN A 60 18.37 -0.62 2.83
C ASN A 60 18.99 -1.23 1.56
N GLN A 61 18.28 -2.14 0.90
CA GLN A 61 18.76 -2.81 -0.31
C GLN A 61 18.46 -2.01 -1.59
N PHE A 62 17.29 -1.36 -1.67
CA PHE A 62 16.79 -0.78 -2.92
C PHE A 62 16.70 0.76 -2.95
N SER A 63 17.12 1.46 -1.89
CA SER A 63 17.05 2.95 -1.78
C SER A 63 17.75 3.72 -2.91
N LYS A 64 18.75 3.12 -3.55
CA LYS A 64 19.49 3.71 -4.68
C LYS A 64 18.76 3.58 -6.02
N LEU A 65 17.77 2.67 -6.12
CA LEU A 65 17.02 2.49 -7.35
C LEU A 65 16.00 3.62 -7.57
N PRO A 66 15.93 4.19 -8.78
CA PRO A 66 14.94 5.23 -9.08
C PRO A 66 13.51 4.70 -8.98
N LEU A 67 13.28 3.44 -9.35
CA LEU A 67 11.97 2.80 -9.26
C LEU A 67 11.47 2.75 -7.80
N TYR A 68 12.34 2.42 -6.85
CA TYR A 68 11.99 2.44 -5.42
C TYR A 68 11.50 3.82 -4.97
N ARG A 69 12.20 4.89 -5.38
CA ARG A 69 11.84 6.27 -5.00
C ARG A 69 10.51 6.70 -5.60
N ILE A 70 10.28 6.36 -6.87
CA ILE A 70 9.00 6.65 -7.56
C ILE A 70 7.85 5.89 -6.90
N SER A 71 8.04 4.60 -6.61
CA SER A 71 7.04 3.79 -5.91
C SER A 71 6.73 4.35 -4.53
N LEU A 72 7.75 4.69 -3.73
CA LEU A 72 7.55 5.26 -2.40
C LEU A 72 6.77 6.58 -2.45
N LEU A 73 7.11 7.46 -3.40
CA LEU A 73 6.40 8.73 -3.62
C LEU A 73 4.94 8.48 -4.00
N PHE A 74 4.68 7.55 -4.92
CA PHE A 74 3.34 7.15 -5.32
C PHE A 74 2.54 6.60 -4.12
N PHE A 75 3.12 5.71 -3.32
CA PHE A 75 2.45 5.15 -2.13
C PHE A 75 2.12 6.24 -1.10
N THR A 76 3.03 7.20 -0.93
CA THR A 76 2.84 8.33 -0.02
C THR A 76 1.71 9.25 -0.51
N MET A 77 1.72 9.62 -1.79
CA MET A 77 0.66 10.42 -2.40
C MET A 77 -0.69 9.72 -2.37
N PHE A 78 -0.71 8.42 -2.65
CA PHE A 78 -1.92 7.61 -2.58
C PHE A 78 -2.50 7.55 -1.15
N THR A 79 -1.63 7.42 -0.14
CA THR A 79 -2.03 7.48 1.28
C THR A 79 -2.60 8.85 1.64
N LEU A 80 -1.93 9.93 1.24
CA LEU A 80 -2.40 11.31 1.49
C LEU A 80 -3.74 11.60 0.82
N LEU A 81 -3.93 11.10 -0.40
CA LEU A 81 -5.21 11.22 -1.11
C LEU A 81 -6.32 10.46 -0.38
N GLY A 82 -6.01 9.28 0.17
CA GLY A 82 -6.93 8.55 1.05
C GLY A 82 -7.32 9.33 2.29
N ILE A 83 -6.34 9.96 2.96
CA ILE A 83 -6.59 10.80 4.15
C ILE A 83 -7.47 12.00 3.78
N LEU A 84 -7.20 12.64 2.65
CA LEU A 84 -7.99 13.76 2.15
C LEU A 84 -9.45 13.37 1.88
N LEU A 85 -9.68 12.20 1.29
CA LEU A 85 -11.03 11.64 1.08
C LEU A 85 -11.78 11.34 2.38
N LEU A 86 -11.07 11.09 3.48
CA LEU A 86 -11.68 10.85 4.79
C LEU A 86 -12.09 12.15 5.51
N ILE A 87 -11.41 13.25 5.22
CA ILE A 87 -11.62 14.55 5.85
C ILE A 87 -12.68 15.39 5.11
N MET A 88 -12.77 15.24 3.79
CA MET A 88 -13.77 15.91 2.94
C MET A 88 -15.15 15.26 3.05
#